data_AF-A0A238ZKE3-F1
#
_entry.id   AF-A0A238ZKE3-F1
#
_cell.length_a   1.000
_cell.length_b   1.000
_cell.length_c   1.000
_cell.angle_alpha   90.00
_cell.angle_beta   90.00
_cell.angle_gamma   90.00
#
_symmetry.space_group_name_H-M   'P 1'
#
loop_
_entity.id
_entity.type
_entity.pdbx_description
1 polymer ?
#
loop_
_entity_poly.entity_id
_entity_poly.type
_entity_poly.pdbx_seq_one_letter_code
_entity_poly.pdbx_strand_id
1 'polypeptide(L)'
;MWGYSGLHTVRRLAVHLATDGRLPEPLDQAQRATDDPLLSKVYKALPGDPPGPFDHLIHHSDCEGYYVPVDFAHVIVDKKARGGYLGSSVRLLAETRRLAEALGLPEDLDPHSEEVFEVADAEEPTTERWQRYGVESYVCLQLLQAAKLSIATGAAIAFV
;
A
#
# COMPACT_ATOMS: atom_id res chain seq x y z
N MET A 1 10.42 2.82 -13.05
CA MET A 1 9.70 1.63 -12.50
C MET A 1 9.64 1.79 -10.99
N TRP A 2 8.56 2.36 -10.47
CA TRP A 2 8.44 2.79 -9.07
C TRP A 2 8.04 1.67 -8.09
N GLY A 3 7.98 0.41 -8.56
CA GLY A 3 7.32 -0.68 -7.84
C GLY A 3 7.93 -1.06 -6.49
N TYR A 4 9.24 -1.35 -6.44
CA TYR A 4 9.87 -1.88 -5.22
C TYR A 4 10.02 -0.82 -4.11
N SER A 5 10.54 0.37 -4.46
CA SER A 5 10.65 1.48 -3.50
C SER A 5 9.29 2.10 -3.15
N GLY A 6 8.36 2.16 -4.10
CA GLY A 6 7.05 2.78 -3.92
C GLY A 6 6.10 2.00 -3.01
N LEU A 7 6.27 0.68 -2.85
CA LEU A 7 5.46 -0.06 -1.87
C LEU A 7 5.81 0.37 -0.44
N HIS A 8 7.08 0.64 -0.15
CA HIS A 8 7.48 1.12 1.17
C HIS A 8 6.97 2.54 1.45
N THR A 9 6.87 3.41 0.44
CA THR A 9 6.32 4.76 0.62
C THR A 9 4.84 4.71 0.98
N VAL A 10 4.04 3.89 0.30
CA VAL A 10 2.63 3.63 0.67
C VAL A 10 2.50 3.04 2.09
N ARG A 11 3.34 2.07 2.45
CA ARG A 11 3.33 1.48 3.81
C ARG A 11 3.68 2.49 4.88
N ARG A 12 4.60 3.43 4.59
CA ARG A 12 4.89 4.55 5.49
C ARG A 12 3.64 5.39 5.74
N LEU A 13 2.89 5.77 4.68
CA LEU A 13 1.63 6.50 4.85
C LEU A 13 0.64 5.73 5.73
N ALA A 14 0.49 4.43 5.50
CA ALA A 14 -0.39 3.56 6.27
C ALA A 14 -0.07 3.54 7.76
N VAL A 15 1.22 3.41 8.11
CA VAL A 15 1.69 3.39 9.50
C VAL A 15 1.40 4.73 10.19
N HIS A 16 1.71 5.86 9.55
CA HIS A 16 1.44 7.18 10.10
C HIS A 16 -0.07 7.45 10.24
N LEU A 17 -0.87 7.05 9.25
CA LEU A 17 -2.32 7.18 9.31
C LEU A 17 -2.92 6.32 10.44
N ALA A 18 -2.39 5.11 10.66
CA ALA A 18 -2.80 4.24 11.77
C ALA A 18 -2.44 4.81 13.16
N THR A 19 -1.28 5.45 13.26
CA THR A 19 -0.72 5.91 14.53
C THR A 19 -1.25 7.29 14.91
N ASP A 20 -1.21 8.24 13.97
CA ASP A 20 -1.43 9.66 14.22
C ASP A 20 -2.73 10.18 13.57
N GLY A 21 -3.41 9.38 12.76
CA GLY A 21 -4.61 9.79 12.02
C GLY A 21 -4.34 10.81 10.90
N ARG A 22 -3.08 11.00 10.50
CA ARG A 22 -2.65 11.95 9.47
C ARG A 22 -1.55 11.37 8.59
N LEU A 23 -1.48 11.85 7.35
CA LEU A 23 -0.36 11.54 6.46
C LEU A 23 0.88 12.33 6.89
N PRO A 24 2.08 11.72 6.84
CA PRO A 24 3.33 12.45 7.00
C PRO A 24 3.61 13.25 5.73
N GLU A 25 4.48 14.25 5.81
CA GLU A 25 4.94 14.93 4.60
C GLU A 25 5.60 13.95 3.60
N PRO A 26 5.47 14.21 2.28
CA PRO A 26 6.18 13.46 1.26
C PRO A 26 7.68 13.40 1.54
N LEU A 27 8.31 12.31 1.11
CA LEU A 27 9.76 12.18 1.22
C LEU A 27 10.46 13.07 0.21
N ASP A 28 11.62 13.61 0.58
CA ASP A 28 12.54 14.20 -0.39
C ASP A 28 13.26 13.10 -1.21
N GLN A 29 13.90 13.47 -2.32
CA GLN A 29 14.61 12.52 -3.18
C GLN A 29 15.79 11.80 -2.51
N ALA A 30 16.34 12.33 -1.41
CA ALA A 30 17.45 11.74 -0.69
C ALA A 30 17.00 10.76 0.41
N GLN A 31 15.73 10.81 0.80
CA GLN A 31 15.15 9.99 1.85
C GLN A 31 14.61 8.66 1.32
N ARG A 32 14.62 7.65 2.18
CA ARG A 32 14.01 6.35 1.90
C ARG A 32 12.91 6.08 2.92
N ALA A 33 11.78 5.54 2.45
CA ALA A 33 10.67 5.19 3.34
C ALA A 33 11.09 4.19 4.43
N THR A 34 12.02 3.29 4.13
CA THR A 34 12.55 2.30 5.08
C THR A 34 13.39 2.90 6.21
N ASP A 35 13.87 4.13 6.07
CA ASP A 35 14.57 4.87 7.12
C ASP A 35 13.57 5.53 8.12
N ASP A 36 12.26 5.49 7.84
CA ASP A 36 11.23 6.03 8.73
C ASP A 36 11.15 5.21 10.05
N PRO A 37 11.26 5.87 11.23
CA PRO A 37 11.34 5.16 12.50
C PRO A 37 10.03 4.45 12.89
N LEU A 38 8.87 4.97 12.49
CA LEU A 38 7.60 4.31 12.76
C LEU A 38 7.46 3.07 11.87
N LEU A 39 7.77 3.20 10.58
CA LEU A 39 7.72 2.06 9.67
C LEU A 39 8.70 0.96 10.11
N SER A 40 9.94 1.33 10.46
CA SER A 40 10.96 0.40 10.95
C SER A 40 10.51 -0.34 12.21
N LYS A 41 9.81 0.36 13.12
CA LYS A 41 9.25 -0.25 14.34
C LYS A 41 8.17 -1.28 14.00
N VAL A 42 7.26 -0.96 13.08
CA VAL A 42 6.17 -1.86 12.69
C VAL A 42 6.69 -3.07 11.91
N TYR A 43 7.65 -2.91 11.01
CA TYR A 43 8.27 -4.04 10.29
C TYR A 43 8.96 -5.05 11.21
N LYS A 44 9.46 -4.62 12.37
CA LYS A 44 10.07 -5.51 13.36
C LYS A 44 9.03 -6.23 14.23
N ALA A 45 7.78 -5.78 14.20
CA ALA A 45 6.68 -6.40 14.91
C ALA A 45 5.97 -7.44 14.04
N LEU A 46 5.37 -8.44 14.68
CA LEU A 46 4.40 -9.32 14.02
C LEU A 46 3.04 -8.62 13.95
N PRO A 47 2.16 -9.00 13.00
CA PRO A 47 0.76 -8.57 13.00
C PRO A 47 0.12 -8.80 14.38
N GLY A 48 -0.63 -7.80 14.85
CA GLY A 48 -1.17 -7.78 16.21
C GLY A 48 -2.43 -8.62 16.40
N ASP A 49 -2.83 -8.75 17.68
CA ASP A 49 -4.17 -9.18 18.10
C ASP A 49 -4.72 -8.14 19.10
N PRO A 50 -5.78 -7.38 18.77
CA PRO A 50 -6.57 -7.43 17.53
C PRO A 50 -5.78 -7.01 16.27
N PRO A 51 -6.24 -7.37 15.05
CA PRO A 51 -5.55 -7.00 13.82
C PRO A 51 -5.56 -5.48 13.63
N GLY A 52 -4.44 -4.95 13.16
CA GLY A 52 -4.27 -3.54 12.87
C GLY A 52 -5.03 -3.08 11.61
N PRO A 53 -5.19 -1.76 11.44
CA PRO A 53 -6.03 -1.19 10.38
C PRO A 53 -5.43 -1.30 8.97
N PHE A 54 -4.17 -1.71 8.82
CA PHE A 54 -3.45 -1.84 7.55
C PHE A 54 -2.51 -3.06 7.53
N ASP A 55 -2.82 -4.10 8.32
CA ASP A 55 -1.89 -5.22 8.52
C ASP A 55 -1.61 -5.99 7.23
N HIS A 56 -2.62 -6.16 6.37
CA HIS A 56 -2.44 -6.90 5.12
C HIS A 56 -1.52 -6.17 4.16
N LEU A 57 -1.62 -4.84 4.08
CA LEU A 57 -0.73 -4.00 3.31
C LEU A 57 0.70 -3.98 3.87
N ILE A 58 0.85 -3.81 5.18
CA ILE A 58 2.14 -3.56 5.84
C ILE A 58 2.98 -4.85 5.96
N HIS A 59 2.38 -5.95 6.39
CA HIS A 59 3.11 -7.16 6.77
C HIS A 59 3.26 -8.19 5.64
N HIS A 60 2.77 -7.91 4.43
CA HIS A 60 3.04 -8.76 3.27
C HIS A 60 4.48 -8.56 2.76
N SER A 61 5.06 -9.57 2.10
CA SER A 61 6.36 -9.40 1.44
C SER A 61 6.27 -8.40 0.27
N ASP A 62 7.36 -7.71 -0.02
CA ASP A 62 7.43 -6.65 -1.03
C ASP A 62 7.76 -7.16 -2.44
N CYS A 63 8.28 -8.37 -2.56
CA CYS A 63 8.75 -8.95 -3.82
C CYS A 63 8.29 -10.38 -4.07
N GLU A 64 7.64 -11.05 -3.11
CA GLU A 64 7.07 -12.38 -3.31
C GLU A 64 5.84 -12.61 -2.44
N GLY A 65 4.97 -13.55 -2.84
CA GLY A 65 3.82 -13.96 -2.02
C GLY A 65 2.48 -13.66 -2.67
N TYR A 66 1.42 -13.82 -1.89
CA TYR A 66 0.05 -13.79 -2.40
C TYR A 66 -0.90 -13.00 -1.51
N TYR A 67 -1.82 -12.29 -2.17
CA TYR A 67 -3.11 -11.96 -1.60
C TYR A 67 -4.19 -12.84 -2.22
N VAL A 68 -4.99 -13.51 -1.40
CA VAL A 68 -6.07 -14.40 -1.88
C VAL A 68 -7.45 -13.76 -1.68
N PRO A 69 -8.45 -14.08 -2.54
CA PRO A 69 -9.80 -13.51 -2.49
C PRO A 69 -10.68 -14.16 -1.43
N VAL A 70 -10.16 -14.23 -0.21
CA VAL A 70 -10.85 -14.75 0.97
C VAL A 70 -10.78 -13.69 2.06
N ASP A 71 -11.90 -13.41 2.70
CA ASP A 71 -11.93 -12.49 3.85
C ASP A 71 -11.45 -13.21 5.12
N PHE A 72 -10.31 -12.79 5.64
CA PHE A 72 -9.82 -13.22 6.94
C PHE A 72 -9.11 -12.05 7.65
N ALA A 73 -9.32 -11.95 8.96
CA ALA A 73 -8.96 -10.74 9.70
C ALA A 73 -7.44 -10.55 9.84
N HIS A 74 -6.70 -11.60 10.24
CA HIS A 74 -5.25 -11.54 10.49
C HIS A 74 -4.46 -12.02 9.29
N VAL A 75 -3.36 -11.33 8.95
CA VAL A 75 -2.37 -11.86 8.01
C VAL A 75 -1.88 -13.22 8.49
N ILE A 76 -1.91 -14.23 7.61
CA ILE A 76 -1.46 -15.58 7.97
C ILE A 76 0.06 -15.60 7.85
N VAL A 77 0.74 -15.80 8.97
CA VAL A 77 2.20 -15.90 9.05
C VAL A 77 2.61 -17.36 9.05
N ASP A 78 3.16 -17.85 7.95
CA ASP A 78 3.66 -19.23 7.82
C ASP A 78 4.89 -19.26 6.90
N LYS A 79 6.00 -19.82 7.40
CA LYS A 79 7.25 -19.98 6.62
C LYS A 79 7.09 -20.89 5.40
N LYS A 80 6.03 -21.69 5.35
CA LYS A 80 5.69 -22.53 4.18
C LYS A 80 4.98 -21.73 3.08
N ALA A 81 4.38 -20.58 3.42
CA ALA A 81 3.83 -19.67 2.43
C ALA A 81 4.97 -18.95 1.69
N ARG A 82 4.82 -18.75 0.38
CA ARG A 82 5.74 -17.92 -0.40
C ARG A 82 5.76 -16.50 0.18
N GLY A 83 6.94 -15.94 0.43
CA GLY A 83 7.09 -14.66 1.13
C GLY A 83 6.79 -14.67 2.63
N GLY A 84 6.48 -15.82 3.23
CA GLY A 84 6.26 -15.97 4.69
C GLY A 84 4.93 -15.42 5.22
N TYR A 85 4.19 -14.69 4.40
CA TYR A 85 2.94 -14.02 4.75
C TYR A 85 1.91 -14.21 3.63
N LEU A 86 0.68 -14.55 4.02
CA LEU A 86 -0.46 -14.66 3.11
C LEU A 86 -1.50 -13.60 3.49
N GLY A 87 -1.76 -12.70 2.55
CA GLY A 87 -2.70 -11.59 2.72
C GLY A 87 -4.09 -11.90 2.16
N SER A 88 -5.08 -11.13 2.59
CA SER A 88 -6.45 -11.13 2.05
C SER A 88 -6.60 -9.97 1.07
N SER A 89 -6.98 -10.24 -0.18
CA SER A 89 -7.28 -9.16 -1.13
C SER A 89 -8.56 -8.39 -0.75
N VAL A 90 -9.47 -9.02 0.02
CA VAL A 90 -10.65 -8.35 0.59
C VAL A 90 -10.23 -7.31 1.62
N ARG A 91 -9.34 -7.66 2.55
CA ARG A 91 -8.82 -6.71 3.54
C ARG A 91 -7.92 -5.67 2.89
N LEU A 92 -7.03 -6.08 1.98
CA LEU A 92 -6.20 -5.15 1.21
C LEU A 92 -7.05 -4.10 0.47
N LEU A 93 -8.20 -4.48 -0.12
CA LEU A 93 -9.09 -3.52 -0.76
C LEU A 93 -9.65 -2.50 0.24
N ALA A 94 -10.06 -2.95 1.42
CA ALA A 94 -10.56 -2.05 2.46
C ALA A 94 -9.47 -1.09 2.95
N GLU A 95 -8.25 -1.61 3.17
CA GLU A 95 -7.08 -0.86 3.60
C GLU A 95 -6.66 0.19 2.56
N THR A 96 -6.53 -0.21 1.30
CA THR A 96 -6.15 0.69 0.19
C THR A 96 -7.21 1.76 -0.09
N ARG A 97 -8.51 1.46 0.10
CA ARG A 97 -9.58 2.48 0.02
C ARG A 97 -9.43 3.57 1.08
N ARG A 98 -9.08 3.20 2.32
CA ARG A 98 -8.85 4.18 3.40
C ARG A 98 -7.64 5.06 3.12
N LEU A 99 -6.59 4.50 2.52
CA LEU A 99 -5.45 5.28 2.05
C LEU A 99 -5.82 6.21 0.89
N ALA A 100 -6.59 5.71 -0.08
CA ALA A 100 -7.04 6.51 -1.22
C ALA A 100 -7.88 7.70 -0.77
N GLU A 101 -8.77 7.51 0.20
CA GLU A 101 -9.53 8.59 0.84
C GLU A 101 -8.61 9.62 1.52
N ALA A 102 -7.62 9.16 2.30
CA ALA A 102 -6.67 10.06 2.98
C ALA A 102 -5.81 10.87 2.00
N LEU A 103 -5.41 10.24 0.88
CA LEU A 103 -4.69 10.87 -0.23
C LEU A 103 -5.57 11.83 -1.02
N GLY A 104 -6.90 11.70 -0.95
CA GLY A 104 -7.83 12.47 -1.76
C GLY A 104 -7.82 12.03 -3.23
N LEU A 105 -7.65 10.74 -3.49
CA LEU A 105 -7.70 10.18 -4.84
C LEU A 105 -9.12 10.25 -5.40
N PRO A 106 -9.31 10.71 -6.65
CA PRO A 106 -10.60 10.61 -7.33
C PRO A 106 -11.02 9.14 -7.50
N GLU A 107 -12.31 8.83 -7.34
CA GLU A 107 -12.83 7.45 -7.31
C GLU A 107 -12.64 6.71 -8.65
N ASP A 108 -12.75 7.48 -9.73
CA ASP A 108 -12.76 7.08 -11.12
C ASP A 108 -11.45 7.43 -11.85
N LEU A 109 -10.40 7.77 -11.09
CA LEU A 109 -9.06 7.98 -11.63
C LEU A 109 -8.50 6.66 -12.18
N ASP A 110 -8.17 6.65 -13.47
CA ASP A 110 -7.55 5.49 -14.12
C ASP A 110 -6.08 5.35 -13.69
N PRO A 111 -5.67 4.23 -13.05
CA PRO A 111 -4.27 3.96 -12.69
C PRO A 111 -3.28 3.98 -13.86
N HIS A 112 -3.77 3.93 -15.10
CA HIS A 112 -2.98 3.89 -16.33
C HIS A 112 -3.12 5.16 -17.18
N SER A 113 -3.73 6.23 -16.65
CA SER A 113 -3.78 7.50 -17.36
C SER A 113 -2.41 8.18 -17.43
N GLU A 114 -2.19 9.00 -18.45
CA GLU A 114 -0.96 9.81 -18.58
C GLU A 114 -0.78 10.74 -17.38
N GLU A 115 -1.87 11.34 -16.87
CA GLU A 115 -1.85 12.21 -15.70
C GLU A 115 -1.22 11.53 -14.47
N VAL A 116 -1.58 10.26 -14.19
CA VAL A 116 -1.04 9.51 -13.05
C VAL A 116 0.46 9.27 -13.22
N PHE A 117 0.92 9.00 -14.44
CA PHE A 117 2.34 8.80 -14.71
C PHE A 117 3.13 10.11 -14.61
N GLU A 118 2.62 11.19 -15.20
CA GLU A 118 3.24 12.52 -15.12
C GLU A 118 3.39 12.98 -13.67
N VAL A 119 2.35 12.80 -12.86
CA VAL A 119 2.35 13.13 -11.44
C VAL A 119 3.33 12.28 -10.63
N ALA A 120 3.49 11.00 -10.96
CA ALA A 120 4.45 10.12 -10.29
C ALA A 120 5.91 10.47 -10.62
N ASP A 121 6.17 11.06 -11.79
CA ASP A 121 7.49 11.52 -12.23
C ASP A 121 7.78 13.00 -11.93
N ALA A 122 6.76 13.77 -11.54
CA ALA A 122 6.90 15.19 -11.27
C ALA A 122 7.77 15.47 -10.02
N GLU A 123 8.70 16.40 -10.15
CA GLU A 123 9.53 16.89 -9.03
C GLU A 123 8.89 18.08 -8.30
N GLU A 124 7.97 18.79 -8.96
CA GLU A 124 7.34 20.00 -8.43
C GLU A 124 6.00 19.71 -7.75
N PRO A 125 5.76 20.30 -6.57
CA PRO A 125 4.50 20.11 -5.85
C PRO A 125 3.34 20.74 -6.62
N THR A 126 2.28 19.97 -6.79
CA THR A 126 1.05 20.44 -7.43
C THR A 126 0.01 20.88 -6.38
N THR A 127 -1.15 21.34 -6.85
CA THR A 127 -2.23 21.85 -6.01
C THR A 127 -3.09 20.77 -5.34
N GLU A 128 -3.26 19.61 -5.97
CA GLU A 128 -4.11 18.55 -5.42
C GLU A 128 -3.33 17.65 -4.46
N ARG A 129 -4.01 17.17 -3.40
CA ARG A 129 -3.33 16.40 -2.35
C ARG A 129 -2.69 15.13 -2.91
N TRP A 130 -3.42 14.32 -3.67
CA TRP A 130 -2.91 13.03 -4.16
C TRP A 130 -1.70 13.22 -5.07
N GLN A 131 -1.65 14.31 -5.82
CA GLN A 131 -0.55 14.63 -6.71
C GLN A 131 0.73 15.02 -5.97
N ARG A 132 0.62 15.58 -4.75
CA ARG A 132 1.79 15.78 -3.86
C ARG A 132 2.42 14.46 -3.40
N TYR A 133 1.72 13.33 -3.54
CA TYR A 133 2.17 11.99 -3.19
C TYR A 133 2.17 11.10 -4.43
N GLY A 134 2.77 11.54 -5.55
CA GLY A 134 2.60 10.90 -6.85
C GLY A 134 2.94 9.41 -6.87
N VAL A 135 4.08 9.01 -6.29
CA VAL A 135 4.50 7.61 -6.21
C VAL A 135 3.54 6.80 -5.33
N GLU A 136 3.15 7.32 -4.18
CA GLU A 136 2.24 6.63 -3.27
C GLU A 136 0.84 6.48 -3.86
N SER A 137 0.35 7.53 -4.52
CA SER A 137 -0.92 7.56 -5.25
C SER A 137 -0.94 6.52 -6.35
N TYR A 138 0.11 6.46 -7.19
CA TYR A 138 0.25 5.43 -8.22
C TYR A 138 0.19 4.03 -7.62
N VAL A 139 1.02 3.73 -6.61
CA VAL A 139 1.06 2.38 -6.00
C VAL A 139 -0.26 2.03 -5.31
N CYS A 140 -0.90 3.00 -4.64
CA CYS A 140 -2.20 2.81 -4.02
C CYS A 140 -3.28 2.45 -5.06
N LEU A 141 -3.31 3.13 -6.21
CA LEU A 141 -4.24 2.83 -7.31
C LEU A 141 -3.99 1.43 -7.89
N GLN A 142 -2.72 1.04 -8.09
CA GLN A 142 -2.36 -0.30 -8.58
C GLN A 142 -2.85 -1.40 -7.63
N LEU A 143 -2.62 -1.26 -6.33
CA LEU A 143 -3.08 -2.22 -5.32
C LEU A 143 -4.61 -2.27 -5.23
N LEU A 144 -5.26 -1.11 -5.29
CA LEU A 144 -6.71 -1.00 -5.26
C LEU A 144 -7.35 -1.70 -6.47
N GLN A 145 -6.80 -1.49 -7.66
CA GLN A 145 -7.26 -2.16 -8.89
C GLN A 145 -6.99 -3.67 -8.85
N ALA A 146 -5.80 -4.10 -8.42
CA ALA A 146 -5.46 -5.51 -8.27
C ALA A 146 -6.38 -6.22 -7.28
N ALA A 147 -6.71 -5.58 -6.15
CA ALA A 147 -7.62 -6.13 -5.14
C ALA A 147 -9.07 -6.23 -5.65
N LYS A 148 -9.57 -5.20 -6.36
CA LYS A 148 -10.88 -5.26 -7.04
C LYS A 148 -10.95 -6.43 -8.02
N LEU A 149 -9.94 -6.59 -8.88
CA LEU A 149 -9.88 -7.67 -9.88
C LEU A 149 -9.77 -9.05 -9.23
N SER A 150 -8.94 -9.20 -8.19
CA SER A 150 -8.80 -10.44 -7.43
C SER A 150 -10.13 -10.92 -6.87
N ILE A 151 -10.88 -10.02 -6.22
CA ILE A 151 -12.19 -10.33 -5.64
C ILE A 151 -13.21 -10.66 -6.74
N ALA A 152 -13.25 -9.87 -7.81
CA ALA A 152 -14.22 -10.07 -8.90
C ALA A 152 -14.00 -11.38 -9.67
N THR A 153 -12.75 -11.83 -9.80
CA THR A 153 -12.39 -13.01 -10.60
C THR A 153 -12.19 -14.27 -9.78
N GLY A 154 -12.01 -14.16 -8.45
CA GLY A 154 -11.57 -15.26 -7.60
C GLY A 154 -10.10 -15.65 -7.79
N ALA A 155 -9.30 -14.84 -8.48
CA ALA A 155 -7.86 -15.06 -8.64
C ALA A 155 -7.04 -14.44 -7.49
N ALA A 156 -5.89 -15.04 -7.18
CA ALA A 156 -4.93 -14.44 -6.25
C ALA A 156 -4.11 -13.33 -6.94
N ILE A 157 -3.74 -12.29 -6.17
CA ILE A 157 -2.68 -11.36 -6.58
C ILE A 157 -1.36 -12.02 -6.26
N ALA A 158 -0.46 -12.11 -7.24
CA ALA A 158 0.85 -12.73 -7.09
C ALA A 158 1.96 -11.67 -7.22
N PHE A 159 2.86 -11.64 -6.26
CA PHE A 159 4.14 -10.95 -6.34
C PHE A 159 5.17 -12.01 -6.74
N VAL A 160 5.81 -11.85 -7.91
CA VAL A 160 6.65 -12.88 -8.56
C VAL A 160 8.00 -12.36 -9.00
#